data_AF-A0AAW8BEH7-F1
#
_entry.id   AF-A0AAW8BEH7-F1
#
_cell.length_a   1.000
_cell.length_b   1.000
_cell.length_c   1.000
_cell.angle_alpha   90.00
_cell.angle_beta   90.00
_cell.angle_gamma   90.00
#
_symmetry.space_group_name_H-M   'P 1'
#
loop_
_entity.id
_entity.type
_entity.pdbx_description
1 polymer ?
#
loop_
_entity_poly.entity_id
_entity_poly.type
_entity_poly.pdbx_seq_one_letter_code
_entity_poly.pdbx_strand_id
1 'polypeptide(L)'
;MSQLIEFKGTFIRICPTNPSHLLQLKDRGKSWSLLYDGSETMNSIMQIAADNTIILLFCNKGFFISKSGIVWTKIRDRQQLEDLKTDYEI
;
A
#
# COMPACT_ATOMS: atom_id res chain seq x y z
N MET A 1 -11.94 -8.52 9.18
CA MET A 1 -10.71 -9.31 9.01
C MET A 1 -9.74 -8.45 8.21
N SER A 2 -8.52 -8.19 8.70
CA SER A 2 -7.52 -7.43 7.93
C SER A 2 -6.94 -8.33 6.83
N GLN A 3 -6.95 -7.85 5.59
CA GLN A 3 -6.36 -8.57 4.46
C GLN A 3 -4.83 -8.63 4.61
N LEU A 4 -4.28 -9.84 4.44
CA LEU A 4 -2.86 -10.11 4.34
C LEU A 4 -2.51 -10.16 2.85
N ILE A 5 -1.57 -9.32 2.42
CA ILE A 5 -1.21 -9.16 1.00
C ILE A 5 0.29 -9.42 0.86
N GLU A 6 0.69 -10.20 -0.14
CA GLU A 6 2.11 -10.38 -0.48
C GLU A 6 2.63 -9.20 -1.29
N PHE A 7 3.82 -8.71 -0.97
CA PHE A 7 4.51 -7.64 -1.66
C PHE A 7 6.02 -7.82 -1.50
N LYS A 8 6.75 -7.99 -2.61
CA LYS A 8 8.23 -8.11 -2.65
C LYS A 8 8.78 -9.18 -1.70
N GLY A 9 8.16 -10.36 -1.71
CA GLY A 9 8.60 -11.50 -0.90
C GLY A 9 8.37 -11.35 0.61
N THR A 10 7.55 -10.39 1.02
CA THR A 10 7.05 -10.27 2.39
C THR A 10 5.54 -10.02 2.37
N PHE A 11 4.92 -9.94 3.55
CA PHE A 11 3.50 -9.63 3.68
C PHE A 11 3.28 -8.25 4.29
N ILE A 12 2.24 -7.58 3.81
CA ILE A 12 1.77 -6.30 4.32
C ILE A 12 0.29 -6.40 4.70
N ARG A 13 -0.13 -5.56 5.65
CA ARG A 13 -1.53 -5.46 6.07
C ARG A 13 -1.85 -4.07 6.60
N ILE A 14 -3.13 -3.72 6.58
CA ILE A 14 -3.65 -2.57 7.33
C ILE A 14 -3.51 -2.86 8.83
N CYS A 15 -3.03 -1.88 9.59
CA CYS A 15 -2.86 -2.03 11.03
C CYS A 15 -4.23 -2.24 11.72
N PRO A 16 -4.41 -3.33 12.51
CA PRO A 16 -5.71 -3.67 13.11
C PRO A 16 -6.25 -2.63 14.10
N THR A 17 -5.36 -1.86 14.75
CA THR A 17 -5.70 -0.89 15.79
C THR A 17 -5.70 0.55 15.29
N ASN A 18 -5.11 0.81 14.10
CA ASN A 18 -5.12 2.12 13.49
C ASN A 18 -5.18 1.99 11.95
N PRO A 19 -6.36 2.18 11.34
CA PRO A 19 -6.53 1.95 9.90
C PRO A 19 -5.78 2.94 9.02
N SER A 20 -5.18 4.00 9.57
CA SER A 20 -4.30 4.90 8.81
C SER A 20 -2.88 4.33 8.63
N HIS A 21 -2.51 3.29 9.38
CA HIS A 21 -1.17 2.72 9.35
C HIS A 21 -1.11 1.45 8.48
N LEU A 22 0.05 1.25 7.84
CA LEU A 22 0.38 0.02 7.13
C LEU A 22 1.51 -0.71 7.86
N LEU A 23 1.38 -2.02 8.01
CA LEU A 23 2.39 -2.87 8.65
C LEU A 23 3.01 -3.81 7.62
N GLN A 24 4.30 -4.08 7.78
CA GLN A 24 5.05 -5.09 7.02
C GLN A 24 5.57 -6.17 7.97
N LEU A 25 5.47 -7.42 7.53
CA LEU A 25 5.99 -8.58 8.22
C LEU A 25 7.53 -8.59 8.18
N LYS A 26 8.15 -8.83 9.33
CA LYS A 26 9.60 -8.91 9.51
C LYS A 26 9.97 -10.22 10.21
N ASP A 27 11.27 -10.43 10.37
CA ASP A 27 11.84 -11.52 11.16
C ASP A 27 11.32 -12.92 10.79
N ARG A 28 11.16 -13.16 9.47
CA ARG A 28 10.62 -14.42 8.91
C ARG A 28 9.23 -14.78 9.45
N GLY A 29 8.37 -13.78 9.63
CA GLY A 29 7.00 -13.99 10.07
C GLY A 29 6.76 -13.84 11.57
N LYS A 30 7.78 -13.45 12.33
CA LYS A 30 7.68 -13.36 13.80
C LYS A 30 7.17 -12.01 14.31
N SER A 31 7.35 -10.94 13.54
CA SER A 31 7.03 -9.59 13.99
C SER A 31 6.44 -8.74 12.87
N TRP A 32 5.75 -7.66 13.27
CA TRP A 32 5.22 -6.65 12.37
C TRP A 32 5.93 -5.32 12.67
N SER A 33 6.39 -4.66 11.62
CA SER A 33 6.98 -3.31 11.68
C SER A 33 6.09 -2.31 10.95
N LEU A 34 6.14 -1.04 11.37
CA LEU A 34 5.45 0.04 10.70
C LEU A 34 6.10 0.28 9.33
N LEU A 35 5.31 0.12 8.26
CA LEU A 35 5.72 0.44 6.88
C LEU A 35 5.32 1.88 6.52
N TYR A 36 4.18 2.32 7.05
CA TYR A 36 3.63 3.65 6.83
C TYR A 36 2.83 4.08 8.06
N ASP A 37 3.09 5.29 8.55
CA ASP A 37 2.49 5.86 9.77
C ASP A 37 1.22 6.70 9.51
N GLY A 38 0.77 6.76 8.25
CA GLY A 38 -0.41 7.53 7.88
C GLY A 38 -0.09 8.95 7.44
N SER A 39 -1.05 9.56 6.75
CA SER A 39 -1.03 10.99 6.46
C SER A 39 -2.45 11.51 6.48
N GLU A 40 -2.59 12.82 6.72
CA GLU A 40 -3.88 13.48 6.56
C GLU A 40 -4.38 13.42 5.12
N THR A 41 -3.49 13.29 4.13
CA THR A 41 -3.87 13.24 2.71
C THR A 41 -4.56 11.93 2.33
N MET A 42 -4.19 10.81 2.97
CA MET A 42 -4.79 9.49 2.75
C MET A 42 -5.93 9.22 3.74
N ASN A 43 -5.76 9.60 5.01
CA ASN A 43 -6.64 9.23 6.12
C ASN A 43 -6.77 7.68 6.24
N SER A 44 -7.90 7.15 6.68
CA SER A 44 -8.08 5.71 6.88
C SER A 44 -7.99 4.92 5.57
N ILE A 45 -7.27 3.80 5.62
CA ILE A 45 -7.15 2.80 4.57
C ILE A 45 -8.30 1.81 4.74
N MET A 46 -9.14 1.67 3.72
CA MET A 46 -10.29 0.78 3.73
C MET A 46 -9.97 -0.57 3.08
N GLN A 47 -9.17 -0.53 2.00
CA GLN A 47 -8.79 -1.73 1.27
C GLN A 47 -7.36 -1.60 0.73
N ILE A 48 -6.71 -2.74 0.59
CA ILE A 48 -5.37 -2.87 0.05
C ILE A 48 -5.36 -3.94 -1.05
N ALA A 49 -4.67 -3.64 -2.14
CA ALA A 49 -4.25 -4.60 -3.15
C ALA A 49 -2.77 -4.36 -3.46
N ALA A 50 -2.04 -5.41 -3.79
CA ALA A 50 -0.67 -5.28 -4.25
C ALA A 50 -0.32 -6.43 -5.19
N ASP A 51 0.70 -6.20 -6.01
CA ASP A 51 1.47 -7.23 -6.69
C ASP A 51 2.94 -7.15 -6.20
N ASN A 52 3.89 -7.76 -6.92
CA ASN A 52 5.30 -7.68 -6.49
C ASN A 52 5.99 -6.33 -6.78
N THR A 53 5.25 -5.35 -7.28
CA THR A 53 5.79 -4.12 -7.89
C THR A 53 5.17 -2.87 -7.30
N ILE A 54 3.85 -2.87 -7.13
CA ILE A 54 3.08 -1.74 -6.59
C ILE A 54 2.12 -2.19 -5.49
N ILE A 55 1.78 -1.22 -4.65
CA ILE A 55 0.69 -1.29 -3.69
C ILE A 55 -0.35 -0.26 -4.12
N LEU A 56 -1.60 -0.68 -4.21
CA LEU A 56 -2.76 0.15 -4.42
C LEU A 56 -3.59 0.19 -3.13
N LEU A 57 -3.82 1.39 -2.63
CA LEU A 57 -4.67 1.63 -1.46
C LEU A 57 -5.94 2.35 -1.86
N PHE A 58 -7.06 1.85 -1.36
CA PHE A 58 -8.32 2.58 -1.33
C PHE A 58 -8.50 3.19 0.05
N CYS A 59 -8.43 4.51 0.11
CA CYS A 59 -8.54 5.28 1.34
C CYS A 59 -9.78 6.19 1.30
N ASN A 60 -10.17 6.72 2.45
CA ASN A 60 -11.31 7.64 2.56
C ASN A 60 -11.19 8.86 1.62
N LYS A 61 -9.96 9.30 1.34
CA LYS A 61 -9.69 10.46 0.48
C LYS A 61 -9.39 10.11 -0.98
N GLY A 62 -9.56 8.85 -1.38
CA GLY A 62 -9.39 8.37 -2.76
C GLY A 62 -8.38 7.23 -2.89
N PHE A 63 -7.92 6.99 -4.11
CA PHE A 63 -6.97 5.94 -4.44
C PHE A 63 -5.53 6.44 -4.42
N PHE A 64 -4.62 5.62 -3.91
CA PHE A 64 -3.21 5.93 -3.80
C PHE A 64 -2.35 4.75 -4.23
N ILE A 65 -1.23 5.04 -4.86
CA ILE A 65 -0.29 4.04 -5.37
C ILE A 65 1.13 4.29 -4.85
N SER A 66 1.86 3.20 -4.60
CA SER A 66 3.26 3.25 -4.19
C SER A 66 4.05 2.06 -4.71
N LYS A 67 5.29 2.30 -5.16
CA LYS A 67 6.28 1.25 -5.51
C LYS A 67 7.07 0.75 -4.27
N SER A 68 6.97 1.44 -3.14
CA SER A 68 7.76 1.13 -1.91
C SER A 68 6.91 0.93 -0.65
N GLY A 69 5.67 1.42 -0.65
CA GLY A 69 4.81 1.49 0.53
C GLY A 69 5.08 2.69 1.45
N ILE A 70 6.08 3.51 1.12
CA ILE A 70 6.50 4.66 1.94
C ILE A 70 6.06 5.98 1.29
N VAL A 71 6.30 6.13 -0.01
CA VAL A 71 5.95 7.33 -0.77
C VAL A 71 4.72 7.03 -1.62
N TRP A 72 3.69 7.85 -1.48
CA TRP A 72 2.39 7.61 -2.08
C TRP A 72 2.02 8.70 -3.08
N THR A 73 1.49 8.29 -4.22
CA THR A 73 0.92 9.20 -5.23
C THR A 73 -0.58 9.02 -5.25
N LYS A 74 -1.33 10.13 -5.14
CA LYS A 74 -2.78 10.11 -5.28
C LYS A 74 -3.14 9.95 -6.75
N ILE A 75 -3.94 8.94 -7.07
CA ILE A 75 -4.44 8.73 -8.43
C ILE A 75 -5.58 9.72 -8.66
N ARG A 76 -5.45 10.57 -9.68
CA ARG A 76 -6.47 11.57 -10.05
C ARG A 76 -7.31 11.16 -11.24
N ASP A 77 -6.74 10.34 -12.12
CA ASP A 77 -7.38 9.85 -13.33
C ASP A 77 -6.78 8.49 -13.73
N ARG A 78 -7.40 7.84 -14.72
CA ARG A 78 -6.96 6.54 -15.24
C ARG A 78 -5.65 6.64 -16.01
N GLN A 79 -5.30 7.81 -16.56
CA GLN A 79 -4.09 7.99 -17.35
C GLN A 79 -2.84 7.73 -16.50
N GLN A 80 -2.81 8.26 -15.27
CA GLN A 80 -1.71 7.99 -14.33
C GLN A 80 -1.52 6.50 -14.02
N LEU A 81 -2.59 5.69 -14.07
CA LEU A 81 -2.49 4.25 -13.86
C LEU A 81 -1.83 3.55 -15.07
N GLU A 82 -2.10 4.01 -16.29
CA GLU A 82 -1.50 3.44 -17.51
C GLU A 82 -0.04 3.87 -17.66
N ASP A 83 0.30 5.12 -17.31
CA ASP A 83 1.69 5.60 -17.31
C ASP A 83 2.57 4.76 -16.36
N LEU A 84 2.02 4.37 -15.20
CA LEU A 84 2.70 3.49 -14.25
C LEU A 84 2.91 2.07 -14.77
N LYS A 85 2.06 1.56 -15.68
CA LYS A 85 2.25 0.24 -16.29
C LYS A 85 3.35 0.22 -17.35
N THR A 86 3.54 1.34 -18.04
CA THR A 86 4.45 1.43 -19.19
C THR A 86 5.93 1.40 -18.77
N ASP A 87 6.23 1.78 -17.52
CA ASP A 87 7.56 1.63 -16.89
C ASP A 87 8.02 0.15 -16.73
N TYR A 88 7.14 -0.84 -16.97
CA TYR A 88 7.41 -2.27 -16.75
C TYR A 88 7.75 -3.07 -18.02
N GLU A 89 7.84 -2.44 -19.19
CA GLU A 89 8.22 -3.08 -20.47
C GLU A 89 9.69 -2.81 -20.91
N ILE A 90 10.64 -2.66 -19.97
CA ILE A 90 12.08 -2.53 -20.31
C ILE A 90 12.89 -3.66 -19.69
#